data_AF-C8P918-F1
#
_entry.id   AF-C8P918-F1
#
_cell.length_a   1.000
_cell.length_b   1.000
_cell.length_c   1.000
_cell.angle_alpha   90.00
_cell.angle_beta   90.00
_cell.angle_gamma   90.00
#
_symmetry.space_group_name_H-M   'P 1'
#
loop_
_entity.id
_entity.type
_entity.pdbx_description
1 polymer ?
#
loop_
_entity_poly.entity_id
_entity_poly.type
_entity_poly.pdbx_seq_one_letter_code
_entity_poly.pdbx_strand_id
1 'polypeptide(L)'
;MSKSNSVSSFLKKLSYWQAINLYITLKQASTDISFEDAKVEALTKYGDDDLRYMLEEAINSPNPKHHQQSSKYSIPHSLHK
;
A
#
# COMPACT_ATOMS: atom_id res chain seq x y z
N MET A 1 -10.01 17.84 -14.16
CA MET A 1 -9.11 17.77 -12.98
C MET A 1 -8.43 16.40 -12.99
N SER A 2 -7.12 16.36 -13.14
CA SER A 2 -6.35 15.11 -13.10
C SER A 2 -6.37 14.51 -11.70
N LYS A 3 -6.77 13.24 -11.59
CA LYS A 3 -6.94 12.46 -10.34
C LYS A 3 -5.68 12.48 -9.43
N SER A 4 -4.49 12.65 -10.01
CA SER A 4 -3.21 12.72 -9.28
C SER A 4 -3.05 13.98 -8.41
N ASN A 5 -3.73 15.07 -8.76
CA ASN A 5 -3.65 16.33 -8.01
C ASN A 5 -4.49 16.29 -6.72
N SER A 6 -5.60 15.54 -6.70
CA SER A 6 -6.46 15.44 -5.51
C SER A 6 -5.82 14.65 -4.38
N VAL A 7 -5.14 13.54 -4.69
CA VAL A 7 -4.43 12.72 -3.68
C VAL A 7 -3.29 13.52 -3.04
N SER A 8 -2.45 14.12 -3.88
CA SER A 8 -1.33 14.94 -3.42
C SER A 8 -1.80 16.15 -2.59
N SER A 9 -2.91 16.80 -2.98
CA SER A 9 -3.50 17.91 -2.22
C SER A 9 -4.09 17.47 -0.88
N PHE A 10 -4.70 16.28 -0.82
CA PHE A 10 -5.21 15.71 0.41
C PHE A 10 -4.07 15.40 1.40
N LEU A 11 -3.02 14.71 0.95
CA LEU A 11 -1.89 14.34 1.80
C LEU A 11 -1.19 15.57 2.40
N LYS A 12 -1.03 16.64 1.63
CA LYS A 12 -0.46 17.92 2.11
C LYS A 12 -1.29 18.61 3.21
N LYS A 13 -2.56 18.24 3.39
CA LYS A 13 -3.42 18.79 4.45
C LYS A 13 -3.37 17.95 5.73
N LEU A 14 -2.76 16.77 5.69
CA LEU A 14 -2.64 15.92 6.86
C LEU A 14 -1.54 16.47 7.77
N SER A 15 -1.83 16.53 9.07
CA SER A 15 -0.78 16.62 10.07
C SER A 15 0.09 15.37 10.04
N TYR A 16 1.31 15.48 10.59
CA TYR A 16 2.23 14.36 10.70
C TYR A 16 1.56 13.09 11.26
N TRP A 17 0.84 13.21 12.38
CA TRP A 17 0.17 12.06 13.00
C TRP A 17 -0.98 11.49 12.18
N GLN A 18 -1.71 12.34 11.44
CA GLN A 18 -2.74 11.86 10.52
C GLN A 18 -2.13 11.10 9.34
N ALA A 19 -0.99 11.55 8.82
CA ALA A 19 -0.26 10.87 7.75
C ALA A 19 0.29 9.50 8.23
N ILE A 20 0.85 9.45 9.44
CA ILE A 20 1.32 8.19 10.06
C ILE A 20 0.17 7.19 10.24
N ASN A 21 -0.97 7.63 10.79
CA ASN A 21 -2.12 6.74 10.98
C ASN A 21 -2.67 6.22 9.65
N LEU A 22 -2.68 7.06 8.62
CA LEU A 22 -3.09 6.66 7.28
C LEU A 22 -2.13 5.63 6.68
N TYR A 23 -0.81 5.84 6.82
CA TYR A 23 0.20 4.88 6.39
C TYR A 23 -0.05 3.50 7.00
N ILE A 24 -0.21 3.44 8.33
CA ILE A 24 -0.44 2.19 9.06
C ILE A 24 -1.69 1.48 8.53
N THR A 25 -2.79 2.23 8.37
CA THR A 25 -4.07 1.69 7.88
C THR A 25 -3.92 1.09 6.48
N LEU A 26 -3.27 1.81 5.56
CA LEU A 26 -3.07 1.35 4.19
C LEU A 26 -2.14 0.13 4.13
N LYS A 27 -1.12 0.08 4.98
CA LYS A 27 -0.19 -1.05 5.08
C LYS A 27 -0.89 -2.31 5.57
N GLN A 28 -1.69 -2.22 6.63
CA GLN A 28 -2.47 -3.35 7.16
C GLN A 28 -3.59 -3.79 6.21
N ALA A 29 -4.12 -2.86 5.41
CA ALA A 29 -5.11 -3.20 4.39
C ALA A 29 -4.49 -3.97 3.21
N SER A 30 -3.26 -3.64 2.83
CA SER A 30 -2.56 -4.24 1.68
C SER A 30 -1.74 -5.49 2.02
N THR A 31 -1.32 -5.66 3.27
CA THR A 31 -0.45 -6.75 3.74
C THR A 31 -0.95 -7.33 5.06
N ASP A 32 -0.57 -8.58 5.36
CA ASP A 32 -0.89 -9.23 6.64
C ASP A 32 0.17 -8.91 7.70
N ILE A 33 0.29 -7.63 8.06
CA ILE A 33 1.25 -7.10 9.04
C ILE A 33 0.53 -6.73 10.34
N SER A 34 1.22 -6.89 11.47
CA SER A 34 0.71 -6.44 12.76
C SER A 34 0.65 -4.90 12.82
N PHE A 35 -0.23 -4.38 13.67
CA PHE A 35 -0.32 -2.92 13.89
C PHE A 35 1.00 -2.35 14.42
N GLU A 36 1.65 -3.05 15.35
CA GLU A 36 2.90 -2.57 15.97
C GLU A 36 4.04 -2.53 14.96
N ASP A 37 4.17 -3.55 14.11
CA ASP A 37 5.20 -3.56 13.06
C ASP A 37 4.94 -2.47 12.02
N ALA A 38 3.69 -2.28 11.60
CA ALA A 38 3.30 -1.21 10.68
C ALA A 38 3.55 0.18 11.28
N LYS A 39 3.34 0.34 12.60
CA LYS A 39 3.63 1.59 13.32
C LYS A 39 5.13 1.86 13.40
N VAL A 40 5.94 0.85 13.70
CA VAL A 40 7.41 0.98 13.67
C VAL A 40 7.88 1.34 12.26
N GLU A 41 7.34 0.69 11.23
CA GLU A 41 7.64 1.01 9.83
C GLU A 41 7.26 2.46 9.49
N ALA A 42 6.06 2.90 9.85
CA ALA A 42 5.61 4.27 9.62
C ALA A 42 6.53 5.29 10.31
N LEU A 43 6.91 5.05 11.57
CA LEU A 43 7.77 5.99 12.30
C LEU A 43 9.21 6.07 11.75
N THR A 44 9.69 4.99 11.12
CA THR A 44 11.09 4.88 10.66
C THR A 44 11.29 5.12 9.17
N LYS A 45 10.27 4.84 8.35
CA LYS A 45 10.37 4.82 6.88
C LYS A 45 9.33 5.72 6.19
N TYR A 46 8.54 6.49 6.93
CA TYR A 46 7.54 7.38 6.33
C TYR A 46 8.16 8.34 5.30
N GLY A 47 7.62 8.31 4.07
CA GLY A 47 7.89 9.24 3.00
C GLY A 47 6.60 9.59 2.25
N ASP A 48 6.48 10.86 1.83
CA ASP A 48 5.27 11.38 1.16
C ASP A 48 4.95 10.62 -0.14
N ASP A 49 5.98 10.17 -0.87
CA ASP A 49 5.82 9.43 -2.12
C ASP A 49 5.23 8.02 -1.90
N ASP A 50 5.67 7.32 -0.85
CA ASP A 50 5.17 5.99 -0.50
C ASP A 50 3.71 6.05 -0.06
N LEU A 51 3.36 7.04 0.78
CA LEU A 51 2.00 7.23 1.23
C LEU A 51 1.06 7.58 0.07
N ARG A 52 1.52 8.40 -0.88
CA ARG A 52 0.77 8.70 -2.11
C ARG A 52 0.51 7.44 -2.92
N TYR A 53 1.54 6.65 -3.17
CA TYR A 53 1.41 5.42 -3.94
C TYR A 53 0.41 4.45 -3.29
N MET A 54 0.54 4.18 -1.99
CA MET A 54 -0.38 3.27 -1.28
C MET A 54 -1.83 3.76 -1.30
N LEU A 55 -2.06 5.07 -1.19
CA LEU A 55 -3.39 5.64 -1.24
C LEU A 55 -3.99 5.57 -2.65
N GLU A 56 -3.20 5.84 -3.68
CA GLU A 56 -3.62 5.68 -5.08
C GLU A 56 -3.96 4.22 -5.38
N GLU A 57 -3.14 3.28 -4.94
CA GLU A 57 -3.40 1.84 -5.07
C GLU A 57 -4.70 1.44 -4.37
N ALA A 58 -4.91 1.85 -3.12
CA ALA A 58 -6.12 1.50 -2.37
C ALA A 58 -7.42 2.07 -2.99
N ILE A 59 -7.35 3.25 -3.61
CA ILE A 59 -8.51 3.87 -4.29
C ILE A 59 -8.82 3.17 -5.62
N ASN A 60 -7.79 2.72 -6.35
CA ASN A 60 -7.96 2.19 -7.70
C ASN A 60 -8.04 0.66 -7.77
N SER A 61 -7.63 -0.06 -6.71
CA SER A 61 -7.62 -1.52 -6.65
C SER A 61 -8.65 -2.04 -5.63
N PRO A 62 -9.77 -2.66 -6.08
CA PRO A 62 -10.83 -3.12 -5.18
C PRO A 62 -10.42 -4.28 -4.27
N ASN A 63 -9.22 -4.87 -4.45
CA ASN A 63 -8.70 -5.93 -3.57
C ASN A 63 -7.16 -5.95 -3.51
N PRO A 64 -6.52 -5.07 -2.72
CA PRO A 64 -5.06 -4.88 -2.73
C PRO A 64 -4.26 -6.11 -2.24
N LYS A 65 -4.87 -7.03 -1.48
CA LYS A 65 -4.19 -8.24 -0.97
C LYS A 65 -3.88 -9.30 -2.05
N HIS A 66 -4.50 -9.23 -3.23
CA HIS A 66 -4.36 -10.28 -4.25
C HIS A 66 -3.11 -10.16 -5.13
N HIS A 67 -2.47 -8.99 -5.23
CA HIS A 67 -1.36 -8.79 -6.16
C HIS A 67 -0.07 -9.51 -5.74
N GLN A 68 0.10 -9.86 -4.46
CA GLN A 68 1.33 -10.50 -3.97
C GLN A 68 1.32 -12.04 -4.06
N GLN A 69 0.19 -12.67 -4.39
CA GLN A 69 0.09 -14.13 -4.43
C GLN A 69 0.35 -14.75 -5.81
N SER A 70 0.36 -13.95 -6.90
CA SER A 70 0.51 -14.50 -8.26
C SER A 70 1.95 -14.83 -8.68
N SER A 71 2.97 -14.44 -7.90
CA SER A 71 4.38 -14.67 -8.29
C SER A 71 4.99 -16.00 -7.79
N LYS A 72 4.21 -16.93 -7.20
CA LYS A 72 4.76 -18.18 -6.63
C LYS A 72 4.29 -19.49 -7.26
N TYR A 73 3.52 -19.47 -8.35
CA TYR A 73 3.13 -20.71 -9.03
C TYR A 73 3.31 -20.63 -10.54
N SER A 74 4.57 -20.50 -10.98
CA SER A 74 4.97 -20.98 -12.31
C SER A 74 5.40 -22.44 -12.16
N ILE A 75 4.45 -23.37 -12.24
CA ILE A 75 4.77 -24.78 -12.46
C ILE A 75 5.18 -24.92 -13.92
N PRO A 76 6.41 -25.36 -14.26
CA PRO A 76 6.71 -25.71 -15.63
C PRO A 76 5.90 -26.95 -16.00
N HIS A 77 4.97 -26.75 -16.92
CA HIS A 77 4.31 -27.82 -17.63
C HIS A 77 5.36 -28.47 -18.54
N SER A 78 5.69 -29.72 -18.29
CA SER A 78 6.30 -30.59 -19.29
C SER A 78 5.69 -31.97 -19.15
N LEU A 79 4.76 -32.22 -20.08
CA LEU A 79 4.17 -33.49 -20.40
C LEU A 79 5.23 -34.48 -20.94
N HIS A 80 4.84 -35.76 -20.83
CA HIS A 80 4.99 -36.84 -21.80
C HIS A 80 5.96 -38.00 -21.51
N LYS A 81 5.28 -39.15 -21.35
CA LYS A 81 5.57 -40.53 -21.75
C LYS A 81 6.40 -41.40 -20.81
#